data_AF-A0A378C7N0-F1
#
_entry.id   AF-A0A378C7N0-F1
#
_cell.length_a   1.000
_cell.length_b   1.000
_cell.length_c   1.000
_cell.angle_alpha   90.00
_cell.angle_beta   90.00
_cell.angle_gamma   90.00
#
_symmetry.space_group_name_H-M   'P 1'
#
loop_
_entity.id
_entity.type
_entity.pdbx_description
1 polymer ?
#
loop_
_entity_poly.entity_id
_entity_poly.type
_entity_poly.pdbx_seq_one_letter_code
_entity_poly.pdbx_strand_id
1 'polypeptide(L)'
;MASVHTTLVKNDASQALFEIAKGDTPFTVDTRIAYSGDSQSAIVLNALDYAKVDEKVTFSGGQFQLDADRDGKNISLKGQAGSGQIDALNEYNQKVQLRFVNLTTDGATELASFNERIGQQKMTLDKLAISVEGKELALIDGMALDGGSTLTQDGKGVNSQVNYTVNSLKLQGQDMGSGKLTLKVDNVDGQAWHQFSQQYSAQSQALLAKPELAQNPELYQQALTETLFNALPILLKGNPSVTISPLSWRNAKGESTLNLSVLLKDPAQVTAPPQTLADSLDRVVQSLDGKVVIPVDMATEFMTKIAGLEGYQPADAAKLADQQVKGLAAMGQMFRITTMEDNAISSSLQYANGQVTLNGQKMPLQDFAAMFGLEAPSLPDSAPQEGQPQQEGQPQQDDAAPQQDDAAPQP
;
A
#
# COMPACT_ATOMS: atom_id res chain seq x y z
N MET A 1 32.27 8.17 31.13
CA MET A 1 31.08 7.31 31.08
C MET A 1 29.99 7.97 31.90
N ALA A 2 28.77 8.02 31.38
CA ALA A 2 27.60 8.54 32.08
C ALA A 2 26.47 7.49 32.09
N SER A 3 25.58 7.58 33.07
CA SER A 3 24.36 6.77 33.15
C SER A 3 23.17 7.71 33.36
N VAL A 4 22.09 7.47 32.64
CA VAL A 4 20.85 8.25 32.70
C VAL A 4 19.70 7.29 32.98
N HIS A 5 18.87 7.63 33.95
CA HIS A 5 17.61 6.92 34.22
C HIS A 5 16.46 7.83 33.81
N THR A 6 15.59 7.34 32.94
CA THR A 6 14.45 8.08 32.39
C THR A 6 13.15 7.38 32.78
N THR A 7 12.21 8.16 33.31
CA THR A 7 10.85 7.73 33.64
C THR A 7 9.85 8.78 33.16
N LEU A 8 8.63 8.34 32.86
CA LEU A 8 7.54 9.26 32.57
C LEU A 8 7.10 9.95 33.87
N VAL A 9 6.78 11.24 33.80
CA VAL A 9 6.21 12.00 34.91
C VAL A 9 4.71 12.16 34.70
N LYS A 10 3.92 11.95 35.75
CA LYS A 10 2.48 12.15 35.73
C LYS A 10 2.14 13.63 35.63
N ASN A 11 1.45 14.01 34.57
CA ASN A 11 0.87 15.33 34.33
C ASN A 11 -0.42 15.17 33.50
N ASP A 12 -1.07 16.28 33.16
CA ASP A 12 -2.33 16.27 32.41
C ASP A 12 -2.23 15.51 31.07
N ALA A 13 -1.08 15.59 30.38
CA ALA A 13 -0.87 14.91 29.10
C ALA A 13 -0.58 13.40 29.25
N SER A 14 0.01 12.96 30.36
CA SER A 14 0.35 11.55 30.62
C SER A 14 -0.66 10.82 31.51
N GLN A 15 -1.66 11.52 32.06
CA GLN A 15 -2.60 10.98 33.03
C GLN A 15 -3.27 9.68 32.56
N ALA A 16 -3.73 9.62 31.31
CA ALA A 16 -4.38 8.43 30.76
C ALA A 16 -3.46 7.18 30.77
N LEU A 17 -2.17 7.35 30.48
CA LEU A 17 -1.19 6.26 30.52
C LEU A 17 -0.97 5.76 31.96
N PHE A 18 -0.92 6.68 32.92
CA PHE A 18 -0.83 6.31 34.34
C PHE A 18 -2.10 5.63 34.85
N GLU A 19 -3.28 6.01 34.37
CA GLU A 19 -4.52 5.30 34.71
C GLU A 19 -4.49 3.86 34.21
N ILE A 20 -4.01 3.64 32.99
CA ILE A 20 -3.85 2.30 32.41
C ILE A 20 -2.79 1.49 33.17
N ALA A 21 -1.71 2.14 33.61
CA ALA A 21 -0.63 1.55 34.39
C ALA A 21 -0.92 1.49 35.91
N LYS A 22 -2.17 1.71 36.35
CA LYS A 22 -2.60 1.70 37.77
C LYS A 22 -1.77 2.62 38.69
N GLY A 23 -1.27 3.73 38.14
CA GLY A 23 -0.48 4.73 38.86
C GLY A 23 1.02 4.54 38.78
N ASP A 24 1.51 3.41 38.24
CA ASP A 24 2.93 3.18 38.00
C ASP A 24 3.40 3.84 36.69
N THR A 25 4.71 3.99 36.53
CA THR A 25 5.27 4.42 35.23
C THR A 25 5.04 3.32 34.18
N PRO A 26 4.53 3.65 32.98
CA PRO A 26 4.30 2.66 31.94
C PRO A 26 5.60 2.09 31.34
N PHE A 27 6.71 2.80 31.50
CA PHE A 27 8.03 2.34 31.05
C PHE A 27 9.17 2.98 31.84
N THR A 28 10.35 2.37 31.75
CA THR A 28 11.61 2.93 32.23
C THR A 28 12.68 2.77 31.14
N VAL A 29 13.64 3.69 31.12
CA VAL A 29 14.79 3.62 30.22
C VAL A 29 16.07 3.91 30.98
N ASP A 30 17.01 2.96 30.93
CA ASP A 30 18.35 3.12 31.47
C ASP A 30 19.36 3.23 30.33
N THR A 31 19.94 4.42 30.16
CA THR A 31 20.91 4.71 29.11
C THR A 31 22.32 4.81 29.66
N ARG A 32 23.25 4.06 29.06
CA ARG A 32 24.69 4.17 29.32
C ARG A 32 25.35 4.87 28.14
N ILE A 33 26.20 5.85 28.44
CA ILE A 33 26.96 6.61 27.44
C ILE A 33 28.45 6.35 27.65
N ALA A 34 29.07 5.73 26.65
CA ALA A 34 30.49 5.40 26.64
C ALA A 34 31.36 6.65 26.47
N TYR A 35 32.67 6.54 26.69
CA TYR A 35 33.61 7.64 26.43
C TYR A 35 33.70 8.00 24.94
N SER A 36 33.43 7.07 24.04
CA SER A 36 33.27 7.34 22.60
C SER A 36 32.10 8.29 22.31
N GLY A 37 31.09 8.31 23.19
CA GLY A 37 29.82 8.98 22.97
C GLY A 37 28.72 8.02 22.48
N ASP A 38 29.06 6.77 22.18
CA ASP A 38 28.06 5.75 21.85
C ASP A 38 27.15 5.51 23.05
N SER A 39 25.88 5.25 22.76
CA SER A 39 24.84 5.07 23.75
C SER A 39 24.15 3.73 23.59
N GLN A 40 23.81 3.14 24.73
CA GLN A 40 23.02 1.93 24.82
C GLN A 40 21.91 2.17 25.83
N SER A 41 20.66 1.99 25.41
CA SER A 41 19.47 2.21 26.22
C SER A 41 18.72 0.90 26.39
N ALA A 42 18.57 0.46 27.64
CA ALA A 42 17.68 -0.62 28.01
C ALA A 42 16.30 -0.03 28.30
N ILE A 43 15.31 -0.40 27.50
CA ILE A 43 13.92 0.08 27.58
C ILE A 43 13.07 -1.07 28.13
N VAL A 44 12.41 -0.82 29.26
CA VAL A 44 11.47 -1.77 29.85
C VAL A 44 10.08 -1.17 29.78
N LEU A 45 9.19 -1.83 29.04
CA LEU A 45 7.76 -1.54 29.06
C LEU A 45 7.11 -2.39 30.15
N ASN A 46 6.46 -1.74 31.10
CA ASN A 46 5.83 -2.43 32.23
C ASN A 46 4.52 -3.08 31.81
N ALA A 47 4.10 -4.08 32.59
CA ALA A 47 2.82 -4.73 32.39
C ALA A 47 1.67 -3.74 32.64
N LEU A 48 0.63 -3.84 31.82
CA LEU A 48 -0.59 -3.03 31.94
C LEU A 48 -1.77 -3.97 32.18
N ASP A 49 -2.70 -3.54 33.02
CA ASP A 49 -3.92 -4.30 33.32
C ASP A 49 -5.05 -3.33 33.65
N TYR A 50 -5.67 -2.79 32.62
CA TYR A 50 -6.74 -1.83 32.73
C TYR A 50 -8.07 -2.46 32.31
N ALA A 51 -9.12 -2.18 33.07
CA ALA A 51 -10.46 -2.60 32.76
C ALA A 51 -11.49 -1.55 33.20
N LYS A 52 -12.35 -1.13 32.28
CA LYS A 52 -13.64 -0.48 32.52
C LYS A 52 -14.75 -1.37 31.91
N VAL A 53 -16.01 -0.95 32.04
CA VAL A 53 -17.20 -1.77 31.68
C VAL A 53 -17.07 -2.38 30.28
N ASP A 54 -16.69 -1.58 29.28
CA ASP A 54 -16.64 -2.01 27.87
C ASP A 54 -15.23 -1.98 27.26
N GLU A 55 -14.21 -1.63 28.05
CA GLU A 55 -12.83 -1.48 27.60
C GLU A 55 -11.89 -2.30 28.49
N LYS A 56 -11.03 -3.11 27.88
CA LYS A 56 -9.99 -3.83 28.61
C LYS A 56 -8.69 -3.76 27.85
N VAL A 57 -7.61 -3.41 28.54
CA VAL A 57 -6.26 -3.43 27.99
C VAL A 57 -5.39 -4.23 28.93
N THR A 58 -4.83 -5.34 28.45
CA THR A 58 -3.78 -6.06 29.17
C THR A 58 -2.54 -6.14 28.33
N PHE A 59 -1.38 -6.02 28.95
CA PHE A 59 -0.09 -6.12 28.28
C PHE A 59 0.90 -6.75 29.25
N SER A 60 1.61 -7.78 28.83
CA SER A 60 2.54 -8.50 29.72
C SER A 60 3.89 -7.79 29.91
N GLY A 61 4.08 -6.63 29.28
CA GLY A 61 5.36 -5.94 29.25
C GLY A 61 6.25 -6.38 28.07
N GLY A 62 7.37 -5.67 27.94
CA GLY A 62 8.37 -5.90 26.90
C GLY A 62 9.73 -5.32 27.27
N GLN A 63 10.77 -5.83 26.62
CA GLN A 63 12.15 -5.41 26.84
C GLN A 63 12.77 -5.11 25.48
N PHE A 64 13.36 -3.93 25.35
CA PHE A 64 14.02 -3.49 24.14
C PHE A 64 15.39 -2.90 24.48
N GLN A 65 16.30 -3.03 23.53
CA GLN A 65 17.61 -2.44 23.57
C GLN A 65 17.78 -1.58 22.34
N LEU A 66 18.06 -0.30 22.56
CA LEU A 66 18.39 0.68 21.54
C LEU A 66 19.87 1.02 21.67
N ASP A 67 20.67 0.72 20.66
CA ASP A 67 22.06 1.15 20.56
C ASP A 67 22.17 2.25 19.49
N ALA A 68 22.90 3.32 19.77
CA ALA A 68 23.16 4.40 18.82
C ALA A 68 24.61 4.89 18.95
N ASP A 69 25.28 5.14 17.83
CA ASP A 69 26.59 5.78 17.86
C ASP A 69 26.49 7.25 18.30
N ARG A 70 27.65 7.86 18.59
CA ARG A 70 27.75 9.26 19.01
C ARG A 70 27.01 10.25 18.08
N ASP A 71 27.03 10.01 16.78
CA ASP A 71 26.48 10.91 15.77
C ASP A 71 25.01 10.58 15.41
N GLY A 72 24.46 9.49 15.94
CA GLY A 72 23.16 8.94 15.56
C GLY A 72 23.12 8.33 14.15
N LYS A 73 24.28 8.09 13.51
CA LYS A 73 24.35 7.56 12.15
C LYS A 73 24.01 6.08 12.14
N ASN A 74 24.57 5.31 13.06
CA ASN A 74 24.25 3.92 13.28
C ASN A 74 23.28 3.79 14.44
N ILE A 75 22.15 3.12 14.22
CA ILE A 75 21.13 2.84 15.24
C ILE A 75 20.67 1.40 15.07
N SER A 76 20.61 0.66 16.16
CA SER A 76 19.97 -0.66 16.19
C SER A 76 18.94 -0.76 17.31
N LEU A 77 17.85 -1.47 17.04
CA LEU A 77 16.78 -1.74 17.98
C LEU A 77 16.48 -3.24 17.95
N LYS A 78 16.64 -3.91 19.08
CA LYS A 78 16.21 -5.29 19.26
C LYS A 78 15.36 -5.42 20.50
N GLY A 79 14.44 -6.37 20.51
CA GLY A 79 13.61 -6.60 21.69
C GLY A 79 12.43 -7.49 21.44
N GLN A 80 11.63 -7.64 22.48
CA GLN A 80 10.44 -8.47 22.45
C GLN A 80 9.36 -7.94 23.39
N ALA A 81 8.12 -8.25 23.06
CA ALA A 81 6.96 -8.05 23.90
C ALA A 81 6.17 -9.36 24.02
N GLY A 82 5.79 -9.73 25.24
CA GLY A 82 5.25 -11.07 25.51
C GLY A 82 3.84 -11.29 24.96
N SER A 83 2.88 -10.44 25.33
CA SER A 83 1.50 -10.54 24.87
C SER A 83 0.74 -9.26 25.19
N GLY A 84 -0.33 -9.02 24.45
CA GLY A 84 -1.29 -7.96 24.75
C GLY A 84 -2.69 -8.31 24.29
N GLN A 85 -3.67 -7.71 24.94
CA GLN A 85 -5.09 -7.81 24.62
C GLN A 85 -5.73 -6.43 24.69
N ILE A 86 -6.52 -6.10 23.68
CA ILE A 86 -7.38 -4.92 23.66
C ILE A 86 -8.80 -5.40 23.41
N ASP A 87 -9.71 -5.04 24.31
CA ASP A 87 -11.15 -5.18 24.14
C ASP A 87 -11.73 -3.78 23.90
N ALA A 88 -12.50 -3.61 22.83
CA ALA A 88 -13.19 -2.37 22.47
C ALA A 88 -14.54 -2.67 21.81
N LEU A 89 -15.41 -1.66 21.71
CA LEU A 89 -16.66 -1.76 20.96
C LEU A 89 -16.45 -1.36 19.49
N ASN A 90 -17.04 -2.10 18.56
CA ASN A 90 -17.14 -1.66 17.16
C ASN A 90 -18.35 -0.73 16.94
N GLU A 91 -18.55 -0.27 15.70
CA GLU A 91 -19.67 0.60 15.30
C GLU A 91 -21.06 -0.02 15.52
N TYR A 92 -21.12 -1.35 15.64
CA TYR A 92 -22.34 -2.11 15.95
C TYR A 92 -22.51 -2.40 17.44
N ASN A 93 -21.70 -1.75 18.29
CA ASN A 93 -21.72 -1.92 19.74
C ASN A 93 -21.39 -3.35 20.19
N GLN A 94 -20.64 -4.10 19.38
CA GLN A 94 -20.17 -5.45 19.70
C GLN A 94 -18.78 -5.40 20.30
N LYS A 95 -18.52 -6.27 21.29
CA LYS A 95 -17.22 -6.41 21.92
C LYS A 95 -16.24 -7.13 20.99
N VAL A 96 -15.29 -6.37 20.46
CA VAL A 96 -14.16 -6.86 19.68
C VAL A 96 -12.96 -7.03 20.60
N GLN A 97 -12.30 -8.18 20.51
CA GLN A 97 -11.05 -8.47 21.20
C GLN A 97 -9.94 -8.73 20.19
N LEU A 98 -8.84 -8.00 20.34
CA LEU A 98 -7.58 -8.19 19.64
C LEU A 98 -6.56 -8.72 20.62
N ARG A 99 -5.93 -9.86 20.32
CA ARG A 99 -4.88 -10.44 21.16
C ARG A 99 -3.67 -10.81 20.33
N PHE A 100 -2.48 -10.42 20.79
CA PHE A 100 -1.22 -10.84 20.19
C PHE A 100 -0.35 -11.61 21.18
N VAL A 101 0.52 -12.48 20.67
CA VAL A 101 1.49 -13.25 21.46
C VAL A 101 2.86 -13.19 20.78
N ASN A 102 3.88 -12.91 21.58
CA ASN A 102 5.30 -12.86 21.25
C ASN A 102 5.61 -12.04 20.01
N LEU A 103 5.71 -10.73 20.20
CA LEU A 103 6.30 -9.84 19.20
C LEU A 103 7.81 -9.81 19.42
N THR A 104 8.59 -10.04 18.37
CA THR A 104 10.04 -9.80 18.38
C THR A 104 10.43 -8.81 17.28
N THR A 105 11.48 -8.05 17.53
CA THR A 105 12.08 -7.14 16.54
C THR A 105 13.59 -7.17 16.69
N ASP A 106 14.29 -7.09 15.56
CA ASP A 106 15.74 -6.91 15.48
C ASP A 106 16.02 -6.10 14.21
N GLY A 107 16.50 -4.88 14.37
CA GLY A 107 16.80 -4.00 13.26
C GLY A 107 18.07 -3.20 13.50
N ALA A 108 18.79 -2.94 12.44
CA ALA A 108 19.99 -2.12 12.44
C ALA A 108 19.98 -1.25 11.20
N THR A 109 20.31 0.02 11.37
CA THR A 109 20.16 1.04 10.36
C THR A 109 21.33 2.01 10.39
N GLU A 110 21.78 2.46 9.22
CA GLU A 110 22.86 3.43 9.03
C GLU A 110 22.36 4.65 8.24
N LEU A 111 22.99 5.80 8.42
CA LEU A 111 22.69 7.02 7.68
C LEU A 111 23.55 7.07 6.41
N ALA A 112 22.92 7.00 5.25
CA ALA A 112 23.61 7.08 3.96
C ALA A 112 24.10 8.51 3.67
N SER A 113 24.97 8.68 2.67
CA SER A 113 25.57 9.97 2.30
C SER A 113 24.57 11.03 1.83
N PHE A 114 23.36 10.62 1.45
CA PHE A 114 22.24 11.47 1.07
C PHE A 114 21.26 11.75 2.22
N ASN A 115 21.67 11.49 3.48
CA ASN A 115 20.91 11.76 4.70
C ASN A 115 19.59 10.98 4.86
N GLU A 116 19.47 9.83 4.20
CA GLU A 116 18.38 8.89 4.44
C GLU A 116 18.91 7.63 5.12
N ARG A 117 18.03 6.96 5.87
CA ARG A 117 18.38 5.75 6.63
C ARG A 117 18.18 4.50 5.76
N ILE A 118 19.22 3.68 5.67
CA ILE A 118 19.14 2.32 5.11
C ILE A 118 19.47 1.29 6.20
N GLY A 119 19.18 0.02 5.96
CA GLY A 119 19.48 -1.04 6.90
C GLY A 119 18.58 -2.24 6.79
N GLN A 120 18.60 -3.08 7.82
CA GLN A 120 17.86 -4.32 7.93
C GLN A 120 16.91 -4.29 9.12
N GLN A 121 15.77 -4.96 8.98
CA GLN A 121 14.77 -5.09 10.02
C GLN A 121 14.07 -6.44 9.88
N LYS A 122 14.12 -7.21 10.97
CA LYS A 122 13.37 -8.45 11.13
C LYS A 122 12.36 -8.27 12.25
N MET A 123 11.11 -8.64 11.99
CA MET A 123 10.05 -8.70 12.99
C MET A 123 9.33 -10.03 12.89
N THR A 124 8.95 -10.59 14.04
CA THR A 124 8.09 -11.77 14.08
C THR A 124 6.96 -11.57 15.07
N LEU A 125 5.82 -12.18 14.78
CA LEU A 125 4.71 -12.29 15.72
C LEU A 125 4.24 -13.75 15.73
N ASP A 126 4.22 -14.38 16.89
CA ASP A 126 3.81 -15.79 16.95
C ASP A 126 2.32 -15.96 16.70
N LYS A 127 1.47 -15.10 17.30
CA LYS A 127 0.01 -15.19 17.12
C LYS A 127 -0.66 -13.83 17.13
N LEU A 128 -1.69 -13.68 16.29
CA LEU A 128 -2.66 -12.59 16.32
C LEU A 128 -4.06 -13.18 16.21
N ALA A 129 -4.90 -12.95 17.23
CA ALA A 129 -6.27 -13.43 17.30
C ALA A 129 -7.25 -12.26 17.34
N ILE A 130 -8.35 -12.39 16.60
CA ILE A 130 -9.47 -11.45 16.55
C ILE A 130 -10.72 -12.21 16.96
N SER A 131 -11.40 -11.72 18.00
CA SER A 131 -12.66 -12.30 18.47
C SER A 131 -13.75 -11.23 18.55
N VAL A 132 -14.99 -11.62 18.30
CA VAL A 132 -16.18 -10.75 18.44
C VAL A 132 -17.20 -11.48 19.29
N GLU A 133 -17.73 -10.83 20.32
CA GLU A 133 -18.68 -11.42 21.28
C GLU A 133 -18.16 -12.76 21.87
N GLY A 134 -16.85 -12.80 22.14
CA GLY A 134 -16.18 -13.98 22.69
C GLY A 134 -15.96 -15.13 21.71
N LYS A 135 -16.33 -14.98 20.43
CA LYS A 135 -16.10 -15.97 19.38
C LYS A 135 -14.87 -15.60 18.56
N GLU A 136 -13.91 -16.50 18.44
CA GLU A 136 -12.73 -16.30 17.59
C GLU A 136 -13.16 -16.28 16.11
N LEU A 137 -12.97 -15.14 15.46
CA LEU A 137 -13.28 -14.95 14.05
C LEU A 137 -12.07 -15.21 13.17
N ALA A 138 -10.90 -14.74 13.59
CA ALA A 138 -9.67 -14.93 12.85
C ALA A 138 -8.50 -15.23 13.79
N LEU A 139 -7.63 -16.14 13.38
CA LEU A 139 -6.36 -16.43 14.02
C LEU A 139 -5.29 -16.48 12.95
N ILE A 140 -4.27 -15.63 13.10
CA ILE A 140 -3.05 -15.68 12.32
C ILE A 140 -1.98 -16.32 13.21
N ASP A 141 -1.47 -17.46 12.77
CA ASP A 141 -0.37 -18.20 13.40
C ASP A 141 0.90 -17.89 12.59
N GLY A 142 1.90 -17.31 13.25
CA GLY A 142 3.20 -16.94 12.70
C GLY A 142 3.14 -15.88 11.61
N MET A 143 3.54 -14.66 11.93
CA MET A 143 3.87 -13.61 10.95
C MET A 143 5.36 -13.32 11.03
N ALA A 144 6.00 -13.12 9.89
CA ALA A 144 7.35 -12.57 9.87
C ALA A 144 7.51 -11.55 8.76
N LEU A 145 8.22 -10.47 9.09
CA LEU A 145 8.68 -9.44 8.18
C LEU A 145 10.20 -9.43 8.21
N ASP A 146 10.84 -9.45 7.05
CA ASP A 146 12.29 -9.36 6.87
C ASP A 146 12.57 -8.36 5.76
N GLY A 147 12.92 -7.14 6.16
CA GLY A 147 13.20 -6.01 5.29
C GLY A 147 14.68 -5.65 5.30
N GLY A 148 15.20 -5.24 4.16
CA GLY A 148 16.59 -4.85 4.01
C GLY A 148 16.77 -3.83 2.89
N SER A 149 17.75 -2.96 3.03
CA SER A 149 18.17 -2.01 2.00
C SER A 149 19.69 -1.94 1.90
N THR A 150 20.19 -1.81 0.68
CA THR A 150 21.63 -1.74 0.34
C THR A 150 21.86 -0.66 -0.70
N LEU A 151 23.06 -0.08 -0.73
CA LEU A 151 23.44 0.85 -1.78
C LEU A 151 23.79 0.13 -3.09
N THR A 152 23.57 0.82 -4.21
CA THR A 152 24.13 0.43 -5.52
C THR A 152 25.67 0.50 -5.49
N GLN A 153 26.32 -0.13 -6.48
CA GLN A 153 27.79 -0.19 -6.53
C GLN A 153 28.48 1.19 -6.55
N ASP A 154 27.84 2.20 -7.13
CA ASP A 154 28.34 3.58 -7.17
C ASP A 154 27.98 4.41 -5.93
N GLY A 155 27.24 3.82 -4.97
CA GLY A 155 26.83 4.45 -3.71
C GLY A 155 25.73 5.51 -3.84
N LYS A 156 25.14 5.69 -5.04
CA LYS A 156 24.17 6.76 -5.30
C LYS A 156 22.72 6.32 -5.26
N GLY A 157 22.46 5.04 -5.53
CA GLY A 157 21.13 4.44 -5.52
C GLY A 157 20.92 3.51 -4.34
N VAL A 158 19.66 3.15 -4.13
CA VAL A 158 19.21 2.24 -3.07
C VAL A 158 18.41 1.10 -3.67
N ASN A 159 18.75 -0.11 -3.25
CA ASN A 159 17.99 -1.33 -3.49
C ASN A 159 17.36 -1.77 -2.18
N SER A 160 16.05 -2.02 -2.19
CA SER A 160 15.28 -2.40 -1.01
C SER A 160 14.48 -3.66 -1.28
N GLN A 161 14.39 -4.53 -0.28
CA GLN A 161 13.58 -5.74 -0.33
C GLN A 161 12.82 -5.89 0.98
N VAL A 162 11.55 -6.28 0.91
CA VAL A 162 10.73 -6.67 2.05
C VAL A 162 10.11 -8.03 1.77
N ASN A 163 10.37 -8.98 2.67
CA ASN A 163 9.74 -10.29 2.68
C ASN A 163 8.72 -10.34 3.80
N TYR A 164 7.49 -10.72 3.49
CA TYR A 164 6.41 -10.92 4.45
C TYR A 164 5.92 -12.35 4.36
N THR A 165 5.65 -12.98 5.50
CA THR A 165 5.13 -14.35 5.58
C THR A 165 4.04 -14.46 6.62
N VAL A 166 3.07 -15.31 6.33
CA VAL A 166 2.02 -15.77 7.24
C VAL A 166 2.01 -17.30 7.19
N ASN A 167 2.28 -17.95 8.32
CA ASN A 167 2.39 -19.41 8.36
C ASN A 167 1.02 -20.09 8.31
N SER A 168 0.01 -19.52 8.96
CA SER A 168 -1.37 -19.99 8.87
C SER A 168 -2.35 -18.86 9.14
N LEU A 169 -3.39 -18.75 8.30
CA LEU A 169 -4.60 -17.99 8.58
C LEU A 169 -5.72 -18.97 8.85
N LYS A 170 -6.42 -18.80 9.97
CA LYS A 170 -7.65 -19.53 10.29
C LYS A 170 -8.80 -18.56 10.41
N LEU A 171 -9.94 -18.90 9.81
CA LEU A 171 -11.20 -18.16 9.95
C LEU A 171 -12.21 -19.07 10.62
N GLN A 172 -12.76 -18.64 11.77
CA GLN A 172 -13.65 -19.43 12.61
C GLN A 172 -13.14 -20.87 12.86
N GLY A 173 -11.82 -21.02 13.06
CA GLY A 173 -11.13 -22.30 13.27
C GLY A 173 -10.79 -23.09 11.99
N GLN A 174 -11.27 -22.66 10.82
CA GLN A 174 -11.01 -23.31 9.54
C GLN A 174 -9.69 -22.79 8.94
N ASP A 175 -8.75 -23.69 8.61
CA ASP A 175 -7.45 -23.32 8.04
C ASP A 175 -7.59 -22.87 6.58
N MET A 176 -7.31 -21.60 6.33
CA MET A 176 -7.40 -20.95 5.02
C MET A 176 -6.07 -21.03 4.23
N GLY A 177 -4.99 -21.46 4.87
CA GLY A 177 -3.67 -21.61 4.26
C GLY A 177 -2.62 -20.63 4.77
N SER A 178 -1.53 -20.52 4.02
CA SER A 178 -0.33 -19.75 4.32
C SER A 178 0.00 -18.79 3.17
N GLY A 179 0.58 -17.64 3.47
CA GLY A 179 0.94 -16.63 2.46
C GLY A 179 2.39 -16.18 2.55
N LYS A 180 2.97 -15.78 1.41
CA LYS A 180 4.23 -15.04 1.39
C LYS A 180 4.20 -13.95 0.32
N LEU A 181 4.90 -12.85 0.58
CA LEU A 181 5.05 -11.73 -0.33
C LEU A 181 6.50 -11.27 -0.28
N THR A 182 7.17 -11.23 -1.43
CA THR A 182 8.45 -10.53 -1.58
C THR A 182 8.26 -9.32 -2.49
N LEU A 183 8.47 -8.14 -1.94
CA LEU A 183 8.52 -6.86 -2.65
C LEU A 183 9.97 -6.42 -2.76
N LYS A 184 10.41 -6.02 -3.95
CA LYS A 184 11.71 -5.40 -4.21
C LYS A 184 11.51 -4.08 -4.93
N VAL A 185 12.31 -3.09 -4.54
CA VAL A 185 12.41 -1.81 -5.21
C VAL A 185 13.89 -1.55 -5.43
N ASP A 186 14.34 -1.61 -6.67
CA ASP A 186 15.75 -1.47 -7.04
C ASP A 186 16.01 -0.13 -7.73
N ASN A 187 17.24 0.36 -7.59
CA ASN A 187 17.77 1.51 -8.30
C ASN A 187 16.99 2.82 -8.05
N VAL A 188 16.57 3.05 -6.81
CA VAL A 188 16.01 4.35 -6.39
C VAL A 188 17.17 5.33 -6.19
N ASP A 189 17.17 6.47 -6.87
CA ASP A 189 18.21 7.50 -6.67
C ASP A 189 18.12 8.08 -5.25
N GLY A 190 19.24 8.12 -4.53
CA GLY A 190 19.29 8.52 -3.12
C GLY A 190 18.99 10.02 -2.92
N GLN A 191 19.39 10.89 -3.85
CA GLN A 191 19.06 12.32 -3.76
C GLN A 191 17.58 12.56 -4.05
N ALA A 192 17.02 11.83 -5.01
CA ALA A 192 15.60 11.83 -5.29
C ALA A 192 14.79 11.31 -4.11
N TRP A 193 15.22 10.25 -3.45
CA TRP A 193 14.58 9.75 -2.24
C TRP A 193 14.61 10.81 -1.13
N HIS A 194 15.76 11.45 -0.90
CA HIS A 194 15.85 12.52 0.09
C HIS A 194 14.91 13.69 -0.22
N GLN A 195 14.88 14.13 -1.49
CA GLN A 195 13.98 15.18 -1.95
C GLN A 195 12.50 14.80 -1.75
N PHE A 196 12.13 13.56 -2.12
CA PHE A 196 10.80 13.02 -1.93
C PHE A 196 10.39 13.02 -0.45
N SER A 197 11.27 12.53 0.43
CA SER A 197 11.06 12.46 1.88
C SER A 197 10.78 13.84 2.48
N GLN A 198 11.62 14.83 2.14
CA GLN A 198 11.43 16.22 2.58
C GLN A 198 10.11 16.82 2.09
N GLN A 199 9.79 16.64 0.80
CA GLN A 199 8.58 17.20 0.21
C GLN A 199 7.33 16.56 0.79
N TYR A 200 7.29 15.23 0.90
CA TYR A 200 6.16 14.49 1.45
C TYR A 200 5.93 14.85 2.92
N SER A 201 6.99 14.91 3.74
CA SER A 201 6.89 15.30 5.15
C SER A 201 6.37 16.73 5.31
N ALA A 202 6.93 17.69 4.57
CA ALA A 202 6.50 19.09 4.65
C ALA A 202 5.02 19.26 4.26
N GLN A 203 4.58 18.61 3.18
CA GLN A 203 3.18 18.66 2.74
C GLN A 203 2.24 17.96 3.72
N SER A 204 2.61 16.78 4.22
CA SER A 204 1.79 16.03 5.18
C SER A 204 1.60 16.80 6.49
N GLN A 205 2.65 17.47 6.99
CA GLN A 205 2.55 18.36 8.14
C GLN A 205 1.65 19.57 7.87
N ALA A 206 1.73 20.15 6.67
CA ALA A 206 0.85 21.25 6.28
C ALA A 206 -0.63 20.82 6.20
N LEU A 207 -0.93 19.56 5.83
CA LEU A 207 -2.28 19.02 5.85
C LEU A 207 -2.82 18.86 7.28
N LEU A 208 -2.00 18.39 8.22
CA LEU A 208 -2.37 18.26 9.64
C LEU A 208 -2.66 19.62 10.30
N ALA A 209 -2.06 20.70 9.81
CA ALA A 209 -2.29 22.04 10.31
C ALA A 209 -3.63 22.65 9.84
N LYS A 210 -4.37 22.00 8.92
CA LYS A 210 -5.67 22.48 8.40
C LYS A 210 -6.83 21.98 9.27
N PRO A 211 -7.55 22.86 10.00
CA PRO A 211 -8.65 22.45 10.88
C PRO A 211 -9.82 21.78 10.14
N GLU A 212 -10.00 22.14 8.86
CA GLU A 212 -11.04 21.61 7.98
C GLU A 212 -10.80 20.12 7.64
N LEU A 213 -9.54 19.70 7.54
CA LEU A 213 -9.17 18.31 7.25
C LEU A 213 -9.14 17.46 8.52
N ALA A 214 -8.80 18.04 9.67
CA ALA A 214 -8.78 17.34 10.96
C ALA A 214 -10.16 16.78 11.36
N GLN A 215 -11.24 17.38 10.86
CA GLN A 215 -12.62 16.99 11.15
C GLN A 215 -13.21 16.09 10.06
N ASN A 216 -12.53 15.88 8.94
CA ASN A 216 -13.00 15.05 7.84
C ASN A 216 -11.91 14.06 7.38
N PRO A 217 -11.92 12.84 7.94
CA PRO A 217 -10.94 11.81 7.61
C PRO A 217 -10.88 11.44 6.12
N GLU A 218 -11.98 11.55 5.38
CA GLU A 218 -12.03 11.24 3.95
C GLU A 218 -11.31 12.32 3.12
N LEU A 219 -11.60 13.59 3.38
CA LEU A 219 -10.91 14.70 2.71
C LEU A 219 -9.42 14.73 3.05
N TYR A 220 -9.06 14.40 4.29
CA TYR A 220 -7.66 14.28 4.69
C TYR A 220 -6.96 13.16 3.92
N GLN A 221 -7.59 11.99 3.79
CA GLN A 221 -7.05 10.87 3.01
C GLN A 221 -6.89 11.23 1.53
N GLN A 222 -7.87 11.92 0.95
CA GLN A 222 -7.78 12.39 -0.44
C GLN A 222 -6.59 13.35 -0.61
N ALA A 223 -6.47 14.36 0.25
CA ALA A 223 -5.39 15.33 0.18
C ALA A 223 -4.01 14.69 0.38
N LEU A 224 -3.89 13.73 1.32
CA LEU A 224 -2.65 12.96 1.50
C LEU A 224 -2.29 12.14 0.26
N THR A 225 -3.31 11.54 -0.37
CA THR A 225 -3.14 10.75 -1.58
C THR A 225 -2.65 11.63 -2.74
N GLU A 226 -3.24 12.80 -2.93
CA GLU A 226 -2.79 13.80 -3.90
C GLU A 226 -1.34 14.26 -3.63
N THR A 227 -1.01 14.54 -2.36
CA THR A 227 0.37 14.87 -1.95
C THR A 227 1.35 13.77 -2.32
N LEU A 228 0.99 12.50 -2.10
CA LEU A 228 1.82 11.36 -2.51
C LEU A 228 2.00 11.33 -4.02
N PHE A 229 0.91 11.35 -4.80
CA PHE A 229 0.96 11.28 -6.27
C PHE A 229 1.78 12.42 -6.89
N ASN A 230 1.72 13.62 -6.32
CA ASN A 230 2.51 14.77 -6.78
C ASN A 230 4.01 14.61 -6.52
N ALA A 231 4.40 13.84 -5.50
CA ALA A 231 5.80 13.60 -5.15
C ALA A 231 6.39 12.35 -5.83
N LEU A 232 5.56 11.37 -6.19
CA LEU A 232 5.99 10.10 -6.82
C LEU A 232 6.94 10.27 -8.02
N PRO A 233 6.73 11.23 -8.96
CA PRO A 233 7.63 11.39 -10.11
C PRO A 233 9.09 11.65 -9.72
N ILE A 234 9.35 12.19 -8.53
CA ILE A 234 10.72 12.43 -8.03
C ILE A 234 11.48 11.11 -7.94
N LEU A 235 10.85 10.06 -7.41
CA LEU A 235 11.47 8.76 -7.22
C LEU A 235 11.82 8.06 -8.54
N LEU A 236 11.28 8.52 -9.67
CA LEU A 236 11.53 7.95 -10.99
C LEU A 236 12.86 8.37 -11.63
N LYS A 237 13.54 9.41 -11.09
CA LYS A 237 14.83 9.92 -11.59
C LYS A 237 15.91 8.84 -11.75
N GLY A 238 15.86 7.79 -10.93
CA GLY A 238 16.80 6.67 -10.98
C GLY A 238 16.47 5.61 -12.03
N ASN A 239 15.33 5.70 -12.74
CA ASN A 239 14.75 4.58 -13.49
C ASN A 239 14.61 3.32 -12.59
N PRO A 240 13.84 3.42 -11.49
CA PRO A 240 13.74 2.33 -10.54
C PRO A 240 12.97 1.15 -11.15
N SER A 241 13.13 -0.02 -10.53
CA SER A 241 12.25 -1.17 -10.82
C SER A 241 11.50 -1.58 -9.56
N VAL A 242 10.27 -2.05 -9.73
CA VAL A 242 9.43 -2.59 -8.66
C VAL A 242 9.07 -4.02 -9.02
N THR A 243 9.43 -4.96 -8.15
CA THR A 243 9.19 -6.39 -8.36
C THR A 243 8.41 -6.98 -7.19
N ILE A 244 7.31 -7.66 -7.49
CA ILE A 244 6.62 -8.58 -6.58
C ILE A 244 6.94 -9.99 -7.07
N SER A 245 7.76 -10.75 -6.34
CA SER A 245 8.08 -12.13 -6.75
C SER A 245 8.59 -12.99 -5.59
N PRO A 246 7.80 -13.99 -5.13
CA PRO A 246 6.38 -14.18 -5.39
C PRO A 246 5.50 -13.40 -4.39
N LEU A 247 4.30 -13.00 -4.82
CA LEU A 247 3.13 -13.03 -3.94
C LEU A 247 2.52 -14.42 -4.09
N SER A 248 2.41 -15.19 -3.01
CA SER A 248 1.79 -16.51 -3.07
C SER A 248 0.86 -16.80 -1.91
N TRP A 249 -0.13 -17.64 -2.21
CA TRP A 249 -1.05 -18.19 -1.24
C TRP A 249 -1.16 -19.70 -1.44
N ARG A 250 -0.98 -20.47 -0.37
CA ARG A 250 -0.94 -21.92 -0.40
C ARG A 250 -1.93 -22.52 0.57
N ASN A 251 -2.70 -23.50 0.11
CA ASN A 251 -3.50 -24.39 0.96
C ASN A 251 -3.11 -25.86 0.71
N ALA A 252 -3.88 -26.80 1.27
CA ALA A 252 -3.60 -28.24 1.14
C ALA A 252 -3.70 -28.79 -0.30
N LYS A 253 -4.25 -28.02 -1.24
CA LYS A 253 -4.50 -28.44 -2.64
C LYS A 253 -3.63 -27.73 -3.68
N GLY A 254 -2.78 -26.79 -3.26
CA GLY A 254 -1.82 -26.14 -4.15
C GLY A 254 -1.40 -24.74 -3.70
N GLU A 255 -0.68 -24.04 -4.57
CA GLU A 255 -0.18 -22.68 -4.34
C GLU A 255 -0.51 -21.79 -5.55
N SER A 256 -1.24 -20.69 -5.31
CA SER A 256 -1.38 -19.60 -6.27
C SER A 256 -0.18 -18.68 -6.17
N THR A 257 0.27 -18.17 -7.31
CA THR A 257 1.39 -17.21 -7.37
C THR A 257 1.08 -16.06 -8.30
N LEU A 258 1.46 -14.84 -7.88
CA LEU A 258 1.60 -13.66 -8.73
C LEU A 258 3.07 -13.24 -8.72
N ASN A 259 3.62 -13.07 -9.92
CA ASN A 259 4.89 -12.40 -10.14
C ASN A 259 4.60 -11.15 -10.99
N LEU A 260 5.18 -10.02 -10.60
CA LEU A 260 5.06 -8.76 -11.32
C LEU A 260 6.40 -8.05 -11.26
N SER A 261 6.89 -7.56 -12.38
CA SER A 261 8.08 -6.73 -12.50
C SER A 261 7.74 -5.54 -13.37
N VAL A 262 7.98 -4.33 -12.87
CA VAL A 262 7.80 -3.08 -13.60
C VAL A 262 9.11 -2.33 -13.59
N LEU A 263 9.65 -2.04 -14.77
CA LEU A 263 10.80 -1.16 -14.95
C LEU A 263 10.28 0.21 -15.35
N LEU A 264 10.65 1.23 -14.59
CA LEU A 264 10.15 2.59 -14.73
C LEU A 264 11.21 3.52 -15.34
N LYS A 265 10.76 4.63 -15.90
CA LYS A 265 11.60 5.69 -16.46
C LYS A 265 11.35 7.02 -15.77
N ASP A 266 12.38 7.86 -15.77
CA ASP A 266 12.24 9.28 -15.47
C ASP A 266 11.42 10.00 -16.56
N PRO A 267 10.19 10.47 -16.26
CA PRO A 267 9.36 11.14 -17.25
C PRO A 267 9.96 12.49 -17.71
N ALA A 268 10.88 13.09 -16.94
CA ALA A 268 11.53 14.34 -17.32
C ALA A 268 12.48 14.18 -18.53
N GLN A 269 12.88 12.95 -18.87
CA GLN A 269 13.71 12.66 -20.05
C GLN A 269 12.95 12.77 -21.37
N VAL A 270 11.61 12.81 -21.34
CA VAL A 270 10.76 12.87 -22.53
C VAL A 270 9.96 14.17 -22.53
N THR A 271 10.42 15.16 -23.30
CA THR A 271 9.85 16.52 -23.32
C THR A 271 8.78 16.76 -24.38
N ALA A 272 8.73 15.96 -25.44
CA ALA A 272 7.64 16.05 -26.43
C ALA A 272 6.29 15.81 -25.74
N PRO A 273 5.16 16.35 -26.21
CA PRO A 273 3.82 16.00 -25.71
C PRO A 273 3.38 14.62 -26.24
N PRO A 274 2.70 13.77 -25.45
CA PRO A 274 2.28 12.45 -25.91
C PRO A 274 1.18 12.61 -26.97
N GLN A 275 1.26 11.82 -28.05
CA GLN A 275 0.27 11.84 -29.12
C GLN A 275 -0.66 10.63 -29.06
N THR A 276 -0.18 9.54 -28.47
CA THR A 276 -0.92 8.28 -28.33
C THR A 276 -0.92 7.78 -26.89
N LEU A 277 -1.81 6.84 -26.58
CA LEU A 277 -1.81 6.14 -25.29
C LEU A 277 -0.45 5.45 -25.01
N ALA A 278 0.18 4.91 -26.06
CA ALA A 278 1.50 4.29 -25.95
C ALA A 278 2.55 5.32 -25.53
N ASP A 279 2.55 6.52 -26.13
CA ASP A 279 3.49 7.57 -25.75
C ASP A 279 3.32 8.05 -24.30
N SER A 280 2.09 8.04 -23.79
CA SER A 280 1.83 8.38 -22.38
C SER A 280 2.37 7.31 -21.43
N LEU A 281 2.17 6.04 -21.74
CA LEU A 281 2.65 4.94 -20.91
C LEU A 281 4.17 4.75 -21.00
N ASP A 282 4.75 4.84 -22.20
CA ASP A 282 6.19 4.65 -22.47
C ASP A 282 7.06 5.73 -21.81
N ARG A 283 6.49 6.88 -21.39
CA ARG A 283 7.18 7.91 -20.60
C ARG A 283 7.55 7.46 -19.21
N VAL A 284 6.72 6.62 -18.60
CA VAL A 284 6.83 6.23 -17.19
C VAL A 284 7.21 4.77 -17.07
N VAL A 285 6.72 3.93 -17.97
CA VAL A 285 6.95 2.48 -17.96
C VAL A 285 7.88 2.11 -19.10
N GLN A 286 9.04 1.55 -18.78
CA GLN A 286 9.94 0.94 -19.76
C GLN A 286 9.47 -0.45 -20.16
N SER A 287 9.15 -1.25 -19.16
CA SER A 287 8.60 -2.59 -19.36
C SER A 287 7.78 -3.03 -18.17
N LEU A 288 6.85 -3.95 -18.43
CA LEU A 288 6.09 -4.66 -17.44
C LEU A 288 6.11 -6.15 -17.81
N ASP A 289 6.32 -7.02 -16.83
CA ASP A 289 6.15 -8.46 -16.94
C ASP A 289 5.32 -8.92 -15.74
N GLY A 290 4.15 -9.48 -16.01
CA GLY A 290 3.25 -10.00 -15.00
C GLY A 290 2.85 -11.43 -15.34
N LYS A 291 2.85 -12.31 -14.34
CA LYS A 291 2.34 -13.68 -14.47
C LYS A 291 1.60 -14.09 -13.21
N VAL A 292 0.35 -14.51 -13.39
CA VAL A 292 -0.47 -15.12 -12.34
C VAL A 292 -0.76 -16.57 -12.71
N VAL A 293 -0.71 -17.45 -11.71
CA VAL A 293 -1.03 -18.88 -11.83
C VAL A 293 -1.88 -19.26 -10.64
N ILE A 294 -3.06 -19.81 -10.90
CA ILE A 294 -4.04 -20.22 -9.89
C ILE A 294 -4.44 -21.67 -10.18
N PRO A 295 -3.91 -22.67 -9.45
CA PRO A 295 -4.38 -24.05 -9.58
C PRO A 295 -5.88 -24.14 -9.25
N VAL A 296 -6.65 -24.81 -10.11
CA VAL A 296 -8.12 -24.92 -9.94
C VAL A 296 -8.44 -25.58 -8.61
N ASP A 297 -7.78 -26.69 -8.26
CA ASP A 297 -8.01 -27.42 -7.02
C ASP A 297 -7.74 -26.56 -5.77
N MET A 298 -6.72 -25.70 -5.84
CA MET A 298 -6.39 -24.74 -4.78
C MET A 298 -7.52 -23.72 -4.61
N ALA A 299 -7.95 -23.07 -5.70
CA ALA A 299 -9.02 -22.09 -5.68
C ALA A 299 -10.36 -22.70 -5.23
N THR A 300 -10.69 -23.91 -5.70
CA THR A 300 -11.91 -24.63 -5.31
C THR A 300 -11.90 -24.97 -3.83
N GLU A 301 -10.79 -25.44 -3.27
CA GLU A 301 -10.65 -25.68 -1.83
C GLU A 301 -10.85 -24.40 -1.01
N PHE A 302 -10.23 -23.30 -1.44
CA PHE A 302 -10.38 -22.02 -0.77
C PHE A 302 -11.85 -21.55 -0.77
N MET A 303 -12.49 -21.55 -1.93
CA MET A 303 -13.90 -21.15 -2.06
C MET A 303 -14.86 -22.11 -1.34
N THR A 304 -14.53 -23.41 -1.26
CA THR A 304 -15.31 -24.38 -0.49
C THR A 304 -15.31 -24.04 1.00
N LYS A 305 -14.16 -23.61 1.54
CA LYS A 305 -14.05 -23.15 2.92
C LYS A 305 -14.86 -21.88 3.15
N ILE A 306 -14.74 -20.89 2.25
CA ILE A 306 -15.54 -19.65 2.33
C ILE A 306 -17.05 -19.96 2.33
N ALA A 307 -17.54 -20.79 1.40
CA ALA A 307 -18.94 -21.20 1.39
C ALA A 307 -19.34 -21.96 2.67
N GLY A 308 -18.45 -22.78 3.23
CA GLY A 308 -18.66 -23.41 4.53
C GLY A 308 -18.84 -22.40 5.67
N LEU A 309 -18.06 -21.32 5.68
CA LEU A 309 -18.19 -20.21 6.64
C LEU A 309 -19.49 -19.42 6.48
N GLU A 310 -20.02 -19.35 5.26
CA GLU A 310 -21.35 -18.78 4.96
C GLU A 310 -22.51 -19.71 5.37
N GLY A 311 -22.22 -20.94 5.83
CA GLY A 311 -23.20 -21.89 6.35
C GLY A 311 -23.66 -22.95 5.36
N TYR A 312 -23.07 -23.04 4.16
CA TYR A 312 -23.38 -24.11 3.21
C TYR A 312 -22.94 -25.48 3.74
N GLN A 313 -23.74 -26.52 3.45
CA GLN A 313 -23.35 -27.89 3.76
C GLN A 313 -22.13 -28.31 2.91
N PRO A 314 -21.23 -29.18 3.42
CA PRO A 314 -19.96 -29.47 2.76
C PRO A 314 -20.06 -29.90 1.30
N ALA A 315 -21.06 -30.72 0.95
CA ALA A 315 -21.28 -31.18 -0.42
C ALA A 315 -21.74 -30.05 -1.36
N ASP A 316 -22.64 -29.18 -0.87
CA ASP A 316 -23.16 -28.05 -1.63
C ASP A 316 -22.10 -26.96 -1.78
N ALA A 317 -21.32 -26.70 -0.72
CA ALA A 317 -20.19 -25.78 -0.72
C ALA A 317 -19.14 -26.18 -1.77
N ALA A 318 -18.75 -27.47 -1.81
CA ALA A 318 -17.79 -27.98 -2.78
C ALA A 318 -18.31 -27.86 -4.22
N LYS A 319 -19.59 -28.20 -4.44
CA LYS A 319 -20.22 -28.09 -5.76
C LYS A 319 -20.32 -26.63 -6.22
N LEU A 320 -20.70 -25.72 -5.32
CA LEU A 320 -20.78 -24.29 -5.61
C LEU A 320 -19.41 -23.71 -5.95
N ALA A 321 -18.39 -24.04 -5.15
CA ALA A 321 -17.01 -23.62 -5.38
C ALA A 321 -16.46 -24.13 -6.73
N ASP A 322 -16.68 -25.41 -7.05
CA ASP A 322 -16.28 -25.99 -8.33
C ASP A 322 -16.92 -25.26 -9.52
N GLN A 323 -18.22 -24.98 -9.44
CA GLN A 323 -18.94 -24.23 -10.47
C GLN A 323 -18.44 -22.79 -10.61
N GLN A 324 -18.19 -22.09 -9.51
CA GLN A 324 -17.70 -20.71 -9.53
C GLN A 324 -16.29 -20.62 -10.12
N VAL A 325 -15.38 -21.51 -9.71
CA VAL A 325 -14.00 -21.52 -10.22
C VAL A 325 -13.97 -21.88 -11.70
N LYS A 326 -14.74 -22.89 -12.13
CA LYS A 326 -14.89 -23.22 -13.56
C LYS A 326 -15.54 -22.10 -14.35
N GLY A 327 -16.53 -21.41 -13.77
CA GLY A 327 -17.16 -20.25 -14.37
C GLY A 327 -16.16 -19.10 -14.58
N LEU A 328 -15.33 -18.79 -13.57
CA LEU A 328 -14.25 -17.81 -13.66
C LEU A 328 -13.24 -18.19 -14.74
N ALA A 329 -12.80 -19.46 -14.77
CA ALA A 329 -11.90 -19.96 -15.79
C ALA A 329 -12.48 -19.82 -17.21
N ALA A 330 -13.74 -20.22 -17.39
CA ALA A 330 -14.44 -20.13 -18.66
C ALA A 330 -14.61 -18.68 -19.13
N MET A 331 -14.99 -17.77 -18.22
CA MET A 331 -15.09 -16.34 -18.53
C MET A 331 -13.72 -15.76 -18.89
N GLY A 332 -12.69 -16.07 -18.13
CA GLY A 332 -11.32 -15.61 -18.42
C GLY A 332 -10.81 -16.08 -19.79
N GLN A 333 -11.11 -17.32 -20.17
CA GLN A 333 -10.82 -17.85 -21.52
C GLN A 333 -11.67 -17.17 -22.60
N MET A 334 -12.95 -16.94 -22.34
CA MET A 334 -13.86 -16.26 -23.27
C MET A 334 -13.39 -14.85 -23.60
N PHE A 335 -12.95 -14.08 -22.60
CA PHE A 335 -12.34 -12.76 -22.78
C PHE A 335 -10.86 -12.81 -23.18
N ARG A 336 -10.29 -14.01 -23.36
CA ARG A 336 -8.87 -14.24 -23.71
C ARG A 336 -7.87 -13.68 -22.70
N ILE A 337 -8.31 -13.40 -21.48
CA ILE A 337 -7.48 -12.87 -20.38
C ILE A 337 -6.70 -14.00 -19.70
N THR A 338 -7.24 -15.22 -19.69
CA THR A 338 -6.59 -16.37 -19.05
C THR A 338 -6.47 -17.55 -20.01
N THR A 339 -5.47 -18.40 -19.76
CA THR A 339 -5.34 -19.73 -20.34
C THR A 339 -5.58 -20.80 -19.27
N MET A 340 -5.82 -22.03 -19.72
CA MET A 340 -5.90 -23.21 -18.87
C MET A 340 -4.77 -24.14 -19.27
N GLU A 341 -3.78 -24.30 -18.39
CA GLU A 341 -2.62 -25.16 -18.57
C GLU A 341 -2.42 -25.95 -17.28
N ASP A 342 -2.21 -27.27 -17.37
CA ASP A 342 -1.93 -28.13 -16.21
C ASP A 342 -2.91 -27.99 -15.03
N ASN A 343 -4.22 -27.91 -15.31
CA ASN A 343 -5.28 -27.67 -14.31
C ASN A 343 -5.10 -26.35 -13.51
N ALA A 344 -4.50 -25.34 -14.12
CA ALA A 344 -4.34 -24.01 -13.54
C ALA A 344 -4.87 -22.92 -14.48
N ILE A 345 -5.58 -21.96 -13.88
CA ILE A 345 -5.96 -20.71 -14.52
C ILE A 345 -4.72 -19.82 -14.52
N SER A 346 -4.19 -19.52 -15.70
CA SER A 346 -2.96 -18.73 -15.84
C SER A 346 -3.22 -17.48 -16.66
N SER A 347 -2.49 -16.41 -16.37
CA SER A 347 -2.45 -15.23 -17.23
C SER A 347 -1.05 -14.64 -17.20
N SER A 348 -0.54 -14.27 -18.38
CA SER A 348 0.72 -13.55 -18.50
C SER A 348 0.51 -12.27 -19.32
N LEU A 349 1.00 -11.15 -18.81
CA LEU A 349 0.94 -9.85 -19.45
C LEU A 349 2.34 -9.26 -19.51
N GLN A 350 2.79 -8.93 -20.71
CA GLN A 350 4.03 -8.19 -20.91
C GLN A 350 3.75 -6.90 -21.65
N TYR A 351 4.47 -5.84 -21.32
CA TYR A 351 4.47 -4.60 -22.08
C TYR A 351 5.89 -4.09 -22.27
N ALA A 352 6.22 -3.64 -23.48
CA ALA A 352 7.42 -2.87 -23.77
C ALA A 352 7.26 -2.16 -25.12
N ASN A 353 7.70 -0.91 -25.20
CA ASN A 353 7.77 -0.13 -26.45
C ASN A 353 6.45 -0.13 -27.22
N GLY A 354 5.35 0.26 -26.55
CA GLY A 354 4.01 0.32 -27.14
C GLY A 354 3.38 -1.04 -27.53
N GLN A 355 4.04 -2.15 -27.24
CA GLN A 355 3.56 -3.51 -27.55
C GLN A 355 3.17 -4.24 -26.28
N VAL A 356 2.02 -4.91 -26.31
CA VAL A 356 1.51 -5.80 -25.27
C VAL A 356 1.62 -7.24 -25.74
N THR A 357 2.03 -8.16 -24.87
CA THR A 357 1.90 -9.61 -25.10
C THR A 357 1.04 -10.20 -23.99
N LEU A 358 -0.20 -10.55 -24.33
CA LEU A 358 -1.15 -11.21 -23.42
C LEU A 358 -1.21 -12.69 -23.76
N ASN A 359 -0.87 -13.56 -22.82
CA ASN A 359 -0.90 -15.02 -22.99
C ASN A 359 -0.19 -15.51 -24.28
N GLY A 360 0.96 -14.91 -24.59
CA GLY A 360 1.74 -15.19 -25.80
C GLY A 360 1.25 -14.51 -27.09
N GLN A 361 0.10 -13.83 -27.07
CA GLN A 361 -0.43 -13.06 -28.20
C GLN A 361 0.06 -11.62 -28.14
N LYS A 362 0.87 -11.22 -29.14
CA LYS A 362 1.44 -9.88 -29.23
C LYS A 362 0.53 -8.93 -30.02
N MET A 363 0.31 -7.73 -29.50
CA MET A 363 -0.48 -6.67 -30.14
C MET A 363 -0.08 -5.26 -29.69
N PRO A 364 -0.37 -4.22 -30.47
CA PRO A 364 -0.24 -2.82 -30.03
C PRO A 364 -1.05 -2.52 -28.77
N LEU A 365 -0.56 -1.61 -27.91
CA LEU A 365 -1.27 -1.18 -26.70
C LEU A 365 -2.67 -0.64 -26.99
N GLN A 366 -2.85 0.05 -28.12
CA GLN A 366 -4.13 0.62 -28.54
C GLN A 366 -5.17 -0.47 -28.84
N ASP A 367 -4.76 -1.54 -29.52
CA ASP A 367 -5.63 -2.68 -29.80
C ASP A 367 -6.00 -3.41 -28.51
N PHE A 368 -5.03 -3.58 -27.61
CA PHE A 368 -5.28 -4.13 -26.28
C PHE A 368 -6.29 -3.27 -25.50
N ALA A 369 -6.11 -1.95 -25.46
CA ALA A 369 -7.01 -1.03 -24.77
C ALA A 369 -8.44 -1.09 -25.37
N ALA A 370 -8.54 -1.13 -26.70
CA ALA A 370 -9.82 -1.26 -27.41
C ALA A 370 -10.56 -2.56 -27.09
N MET A 371 -9.86 -3.68 -26.89
CA MET A 371 -10.48 -4.95 -26.48
C MET A 371 -11.24 -4.86 -25.16
N PHE A 372 -10.83 -3.96 -24.27
CA PHE A 372 -11.42 -3.79 -22.93
C PHE A 372 -12.19 -2.47 -22.76
N GLY A 373 -12.38 -1.72 -23.84
CA GLY A 373 -13.05 -0.40 -23.79
C GLY A 373 -12.31 0.62 -22.92
N LEU A 374 -10.98 0.48 -22.79
CA LEU A 374 -10.15 1.45 -22.07
C LEU A 374 -9.94 2.67 -22.96
N GLU A 375 -10.65 3.75 -22.69
CA GLU A 375 -10.40 5.05 -23.31
C GLU A 375 -9.10 5.63 -22.75
N ALA A 376 -8.29 6.26 -23.61
CA ALA A 376 -7.14 7.02 -23.15
C ALA A 376 -7.63 8.18 -22.27
N PRO A 377 -6.99 8.47 -21.12
CA PRO A 377 -7.31 9.68 -20.38
C PRO A 377 -7.18 10.88 -21.32
N SER A 378 -8.22 11.71 -21.37
CA SER A 378 -8.20 12.96 -22.13
C SER A 378 -7.00 13.78 -21.66
N LEU A 379 -6.01 13.94 -22.53
CA LEU A 379 -4.92 14.86 -22.28
C LEU A 379 -5.54 16.25 -22.08
N PRO A 380 -5.11 17.04 -21.08
CA PRO A 380 -5.60 18.40 -20.94
C PRO A 380 -5.35 19.12 -22.26
N ASP A 381 -6.43 19.63 -22.85
CA ASP A 381 -6.41 20.30 -24.14
C ASP A 381 -5.27 21.32 -24.16
N SER A 382 -4.45 21.21 -25.20
CA SER A 382 -3.60 22.33 -25.60
C SER A 382 -4.52 23.54 -25.74
N ALA A 383 -4.19 24.63 -25.04
CA ALA A 383 -4.99 25.84 -24.96
C ALA A 383 -5.70 26.18 -26.29
N PRO A 384 -6.97 26.62 -26.27
CA PRO A 384 -7.66 27.01 -27.49
C PRO A 384 -6.80 28.01 -28.26
N GLN A 385 -6.48 27.71 -29.51
CA GLN A 385 -5.89 28.69 -30.41
C GLN A 385 -6.82 29.90 -30.45
N GLU A 386 -6.36 31.02 -29.88
CA GLU A 386 -7.04 32.31 -30.00
C GLU A 386 -7.31 32.60 -31.48
N GLY A 387 -8.56 32.95 -31.76
CA GLY A 387 -9.14 33.01 -33.08
C GLY A 387 -8.39 33.91 -34.05
N GLN A 388 -8.29 33.42 -35.29
CA GLN A 388 -8.09 34.27 -36.45
C GLN A 388 -9.29 35.22 -36.60
N PRO A 389 -9.09 36.53 -36.86
CA PRO A 389 -10.20 37.46 -37.03
C PRO A 389 -10.99 37.12 -38.31
N GLN A 390 -12.29 36.86 -38.16
CA GLN A 390 -13.24 36.80 -39.28
C GLN A 390 -13.43 38.21 -39.85
N GLN A 391 -13.27 38.36 -41.17
CA GLN A 391 -13.56 39.57 -41.92
C GLN A 391 -15.06 39.89 -41.87
N GLU A 392 -15.40 41.08 -41.39
CA GLU A 392 -16.75 41.65 -41.39
C GLU A 392 -17.27 41.84 -42.83
N GLY A 393 -18.43 41.24 -43.12
CA GLY A 393 -19.19 41.46 -44.34
C GLY A 393 -19.92 42.81 -44.32
N GLN A 394 -19.88 43.50 -45.46
CA GLN A 394 -20.50 44.81 -45.70
C GLN A 394 -22.04 44.80 -45.71
N PRO A 395 -22.71 45.95 -45.47
CA PRO A 395 -24.17 46.03 -45.29
C PRO A 395 -24.95 45.95 -46.61
N GLN A 396 -26.11 45.28 -46.55
CA GLN A 396 -27.12 45.14 -47.61
C GLN A 396 -27.84 46.48 -47.92
N GLN A 397 -27.99 46.76 -49.22
CA GLN A 397 -28.91 47.74 -49.81
C GLN A 397 -30.20 47.03 -50.21
N ASP A 398 -31.33 47.45 -49.65
CA ASP A 398 -32.68 47.12 -50.12
C ASP A 398 -33.25 48.34 -50.86
N ASP A 399 -33.65 48.16 -52.11
CA ASP A 399 -34.45 49.12 -52.88
C ASP A 399 -35.39 48.36 -53.83
N ALA A 400 -36.71 48.50 -53.61
CA ALA A 400 -37.76 48.72 -54.63
C ALA A 400 -39.17 48.29 -54.14
N ALA A 401 -39.97 49.31 -53.80
CA ALA A 401 -41.39 49.64 -54.11
C ALA A 401 -42.29 48.64 -54.90
N PRO A 402 -43.66 48.79 -54.94
CA PRO A 402 -44.42 50.04 -54.70
C PRO A 402 -45.80 49.98 -53.99
N GLN A 403 -46.20 51.17 -53.50
CA GLN A 403 -47.53 51.84 -53.43
C GLN A 403 -48.86 51.03 -53.37
N GLN A 404 -49.74 51.31 -52.38
CA GLN A 404 -50.92 52.20 -52.52
C GLN A 404 -51.83 52.25 -51.25
N ASP A 405 -52.43 53.43 -51.08
CA ASP A 405 -53.71 53.82 -50.44
C ASP A 405 -53.90 53.89 -48.91
N ASP A 406 -53.72 55.12 -48.41
CA ASP A 406 -54.72 55.99 -47.75
C ASP A 406 -55.90 55.37 -46.98
N ALA A 407 -55.98 55.66 -45.68
CA ALA A 407 -57.01 56.56 -45.12
C ALA A 407 -56.84 56.76 -43.60
N ALA A 408 -56.88 58.03 -43.20
CA ALA A 408 -56.76 58.61 -41.87
C ALA A 408 -58.09 58.49 -41.04
N PRO A 409 -58.32 59.26 -39.95
CA PRO A 409 -57.58 59.30 -38.66
C PRO A 409 -58.48 59.36 -37.40
N GLN A 410 -57.81 59.25 -36.22
CA GLN A 410 -58.05 59.98 -34.94
C GLN A 410 -59.30 59.65 -34.08
N PRO A 411 -59.36 60.10 -32.79
CA PRO A 411 -58.48 61.02 -32.04
C PRO A 411 -57.55 60.41 -30.99
#